data_AF-A0A354X824-F1
#
_entry.id   AF-A0A354X824-F1
#
_cell.length_a   1.000
_cell.length_b   1.000
_cell.length_c   1.000
_cell.angle_alpha   90.00
_cell.angle_beta   90.00
_cell.angle_gamma   90.00
#
_symmetry.space_group_name_H-M   'P 1'
#
loop_
_entity.id
_entity.type
_entity.pdbx_description
1 polymer ?
#
loop_
_entity_poly.entity_id
_entity_poly.type
_entity_poly.pdbx_seq_one_letter_code
_entity_poly.pdbx_strand_id
1 'polypeptide(L)' 'NKKLPVFVKNADMQHLLDDELNWSDSFKDQRDRFIIELLYVSGMRCAELIALKDSDIDF' A
#
# COMPACT_ATOMS: atom_id res chain seq x y z
N ASN A 1 -28.41 5.07 5.99
CA ASN A 1 -27.32 5.88 5.39
C ASN A 1 -26.03 5.09 5.33
N LYS A 2 -25.69 4.51 4.17
CA LYS A 2 -24.33 4.00 3.93
C LYS A 2 -23.44 5.19 3.58
N LYS A 3 -22.33 5.37 4.31
CA LYS A 3 -21.31 6.35 3.95
C LYS A 3 -20.75 5.97 2.57
N LEU A 4 -20.50 6.98 1.74
CA LEU A 4 -19.82 6.77 0.47
C LEU A 4 -18.39 6.29 0.74
N PRO A 5 -17.83 5.43 -0.14
CA PRO A 5 -16.42 5.08 -0.09
C PRO A 5 -15.55 6.33 -0.11
N VAL A 6 -14.51 6.35 0.71
CA VAL A 6 -13.53 7.43 0.79
C VAL A 6 -12.25 6.96 0.13
N PHE A 7 -11.64 7.84 -0.67
CA PHE A 7 -10.41 7.55 -1.39
C PHE A 7 -9.33 8.55 -0.97
N VAL A 8 -8.08 8.08 -0.89
CA VAL A 8 -6.93 8.94 -0.63
C VAL A 8 -6.51 9.58 -1.96
N LYS A 9 -6.29 10.90 -1.94
CA LYS A 9 -5.85 11.63 -3.13
C LYS A 9 -4.41 11.27 -3.46
N ASN A 10 -4.07 11.36 -4.74
CA ASN A 10 -2.73 11.01 -5.22
C ASN A 10 -1.63 11.83 -4.51
N ALA A 11 -1.80 13.14 -4.36
CA ALA A 11 -0.84 14.00 -3.66
C ALA A 11 -0.63 13.59 -2.19
N ASP A 12 -1.70 13.19 -1.49
CA ASP A 12 -1.62 12.76 -0.09
C ASP A 12 -0.88 11.42 0.01
N MET A 13 -1.13 10.49 -0.92
CA MET A 13 -0.41 9.21 -0.99
C MET A 13 1.05 9.38 -1.35
N GLN A 14 1.35 10.26 -2.32
CA GLN A 14 2.72 10.55 -2.71
C GLN A 14 3.51 11.12 -1.52
N HIS A 15 2.91 12.08 -0.80
CA HIS A 15 3.53 12.61 0.40
C HIS A 15 3.77 11.52 1.47
N LEU A 16 2.81 10.62 1.70
CA LEU A 16 2.97 9.52 2.65
C LEU A 16 4.11 8.57 2.27
N LEU A 17 4.21 8.19 0.99
CA LEU A 17 5.16 7.18 0.51
C LEU A 17 6.56 7.74 0.27
N ASP A 18 6.70 9.02 -0.08
CA ASP A 18 7.99 9.61 -0.49
C ASP A 18 8.70 10.37 0.65
N ASP A 19 8.00 10.70 1.73
CA ASP A 19 8.62 11.39 2.86
C ASP A 19 9.49 10.43 3.67
N GLU A 20 10.81 10.62 3.60
CA GLU A 20 11.82 9.84 4.30
C GLU A 20 11.67 9.90 5.83
N LEU A 21 11.00 10.90 6.39
CA LEU A 21 10.74 10.98 7.83
C LEU A 21 9.63 10.02 8.30
N ASN A 22 8.81 9.51 7.37
CA ASN A 22 7.73 8.56 7.69
C ASN A 22 8.21 7.12 7.84
N TRP A 23 9.43 6.80 7.39
CA TRP A 23 9.92 5.42 7.26
C TRP A 23 11.35 5.29 7.79
N SER A 24 11.66 4.20 8.48
CA SER A 24 13.05 3.83 8.80
C SER A 24 13.56 2.68 7.93
N ASP A 25 14.85 2.37 8.04
CA ASP A 25 15.46 1.22 7.38
C ASP A 25 15.13 -0.14 8.03
N SER A 26 14.13 -0.18 8.92
CA SER A 26 13.68 -1.45 9.49
C SER A 26 12.88 -2.26 8.46
N PHE A 27 13.02 -3.59 8.52
CA PHE A 27 12.23 -4.49 7.66
C PHE A 27 10.72 -4.23 7.78
N LYS A 28 10.22 -3.89 8.97
CA LYS A 28 8.79 -3.64 9.19
C LYS A 28 8.34 -2.39 8.43
N ASP A 29 9.10 -1.31 8.49
CA ASP A 29 8.75 -0.07 7.80
C ASP A 29 8.82 -0.23 6.29
N GLN A 30 9.84 -0.91 5.77
CA GLN A 30 9.94 -1.22 4.34
C GLN A 30 8.77 -2.08 3.85
N ARG A 31 8.41 -3.13 4.62
CA ARG A 31 7.26 -3.98 4.32
C ARG A 31 5.95 -3.20 4.35
N ASP A 32 5.74 -2.37 5.37
CA ASP A 32 4.48 -1.64 5.57
C ASP A 32 4.30 -0.56 4.50
N ARG A 33 5.38 0.15 4.15
CA ARG A 33 5.42 1.08 3.00
C ARG A 33 5.02 0.37 1.70
N PHE A 34 5.64 -0.76 1.41
CA PHE A 34 5.34 -1.54 0.21
C PHE A 34 3.89 -2.05 0.18
N ILE A 35 3.37 -2.55 1.30
CA ILE A 35 1.97 -2.99 1.41
C ILE A 35 1.00 -1.85 1.09
N ILE A 36 1.25 -0.66 1.65
CA ILE A 36 0.41 0.52 1.42
C ILE A 36 0.45 0.93 -0.05
N GLU A 37 1.63 0.96 -0.66
CA GLU A 37 1.80 1.27 -2.08
C GLU A 37 1.06 0.25 -2.95
N LEU A 38 1.27 -1.06 -2.73
CA LEU A 38 0.66 -2.13 -3.51
C LEU A 38 -0.87 -2.09 -3.45
N LEU A 39 -1.44 -1.86 -2.26
CA LEU A 39 -2.89 -1.68 -2.08
C LEU A 39 -3.40 -0.45 -2.85
N TYR A 40 -2.65 0.66 -2.82
CA TYR A 40 -3.06 1.90 -3.47
C TYR A 40 -3.04 1.79 -5.00
N VAL A 41 -1.98 1.23 -5.58
CA VAL A 41 -1.81 1.18 -7.03
C VAL A 41 -2.66 0.10 -7.70
N SER A 42 -2.86 -1.05 -7.04
CA SER A 42 -3.62 -2.17 -7.61
C SER A 42 -5.11 -2.14 -7.27
N GLY A 43 -5.48 -1.52 -6.14
CA GLY A 43 -6.83 -1.56 -5.60
C GLY A 43 -7.27 -2.95 -5.12
N MET A 44 -6.33 -3.88 -4.90
CA MET A 44 -6.65 -5.23 -4.45
C MET A 44 -7.23 -5.25 -3.02
N ARG A 45 -8.01 -6.29 -2.72
CA ARG A 45 -8.61 -6.50 -1.40
C ARG A 45 -7.53 -7.00 -0.42
N CYS A 46 -7.67 -6.67 0.87
CA CYS A 46 -6.74 -7.17 1.89
C CYS A 46 -6.63 -8.71 1.90
N ALA A 47 -7.71 -9.43 1.60
CA ALA A 47 -7.69 -10.89 1.51
C ALA A 47 -6.85 -11.40 0.33
N GLU A 48 -6.79 -10.66 -0.79
CA GLU A 48 -5.95 -11.00 -1.95
C GLU A 48 -4.48 -10.76 -1.62
N LEU A 49 -4.15 -9.63 -0.98
CA LEU A 49 -2.80 -9.34 -0.50
C LEU A 49 -2.26 -10.43 0.44
N ILE A 50 -3.07 -10.87 1.41
CA ILE A 50 -2.67 -11.91 2.38
C ILE A 50 -2.41 -13.26 1.68
N ALA A 51 -3.09 -13.53 0.58
CA ALA A 51 -2.98 -14.77 -0.18
C ALA A 51 -1.90 -14.74 -1.28
N LEU A 52 -1.27 -13.58 -1.51
CA LEU A 52 -0.29 -13.37 -2.58
C LEU A 52 0.92 -14.28 -2.41
N LYS A 53 1.38 -14.87 -3.51
CA LYS A 53 2.54 -15.77 -3.56
C LYS A 53 3.55 -15.29 -4.58
N ASP A 54 4.80 -15.72 -4.43
CA ASP A 54 5.85 -15.43 -5.40
C ASP A 54 5.50 -15.92 -6.82
N SER A 55 4.70 -16.99 -6.95
CA SER A 55 4.22 -17.51 -8.23
C SER A 55 3.21 -16.61 -8.95
N ASP A 56 2.64 -15.62 -8.25
CA ASP A 56 1.67 -14.69 -8.81
C ASP A 56 2.35 -13.47 -9.45
N ILE A 57 3.68 -13.35 -9.33
CA ILE A 57 4.49 -12.27 -9.88
C ILE A 57 5.23 -12.78 -11.12
N ASP A 58 5.05 -12.08 -12.24
CA ASP A 58 5.77 -12.31 -13.49
C ASP A 58 6.75 -11.16 -13.72
N PHE A 59 7.98 -11.46 -14.14
CA PHE A 59 9.13 -10.54 -14.18
C PHE A 59 9.58 -10.19 -15.60
#